data_AF-A0A7H4LTU7-F1
#
_entry.id   AF-A0A7H4LTU7-F1
#
_cell.length_a   1.000
_cell.length_b   1.000
_cell.length_c   1.000
_cell.angle_alpha   90.00
_cell.angle_beta   90.00
_cell.angle_gamma   90.00
#
_symmetry.space_group_name_H-M   'P 1'
#
loop_
_entity.id
_entity.type
_entity.pdbx_description
1 polymer ?
#
loop_
_entity_poly.entity_id
_entity_poly.type
_entity_poly.pdbx_seq_one_letter_code
_entity_poly.pdbx_strand_id
1 'polypeptide(L)'
;MSACGSPLDPVAEAISLRCIRGSHRWDDEFSPTRFNGSKLYSHSRFKELPDIDAHQEDYDIVSWALEPGDAVAFHFRTLHGAKGNSTARARRVFSARWVGDDATFAERGGVTSPPFPGLKLRNGEPLVADEFPQVWPR
;
A
#
# COMPACT_ATOMS: atom_id res chain seq x y z
N MET A 1 -3.25 -9.40 4.35
CA MET A 1 -3.74 -8.34 3.46
C MET A 1 -2.78 -8.19 2.29
N SER A 2 -3.30 -8.10 1.08
CA SER A 2 -2.52 -7.88 -0.14
C SER A 2 -3.06 -6.67 -0.88
N ALA A 3 -2.18 -5.95 -1.58
CA ALA A 3 -2.56 -4.85 -2.45
C ALA A 3 -2.14 -5.18 -3.89
N CYS A 4 -2.94 -4.72 -4.86
CA CYS A 4 -2.63 -4.81 -6.26
C CYS A 4 -2.80 -3.44 -6.89
N GLY A 5 -1.84 -3.05 -7.72
CA GLY A 5 -1.96 -1.93 -8.64
C GLY A 5 -2.08 -2.45 -10.07
N SER A 6 -3.07 -1.95 -10.81
CA SER A 6 -3.20 -2.17 -12.25
C SER A 6 -3.26 -0.81 -12.96
N PRO A 7 -2.40 -0.55 -13.95
CA PRO A 7 -2.36 0.73 -14.62
C PRO A 7 -3.48 0.86 -15.66
N LEU A 8 -3.99 2.08 -15.83
CA LEU A 8 -4.98 2.39 -16.88
C LEU A 8 -4.34 2.98 -18.14
N ASP A 9 -3.04 3.23 -18.09
CA ASP A 9 -2.20 3.78 -19.16
C ASP A 9 -0.83 3.08 -19.11
N PRO A 10 -0.04 3.05 -20.20
CA PRO A 10 1.33 2.56 -20.14
C PRO A 10 2.16 3.31 -19.09
N VAL A 11 2.91 2.58 -18.27
CA VAL A 11 3.77 3.11 -17.20
C VAL A 11 5.20 2.67 -17.43
N ALA A 12 6.08 3.61 -17.71
CA ALA A 12 7.51 3.34 -17.78
C ALA A 12 8.05 2.94 -16.40
N GLU A 13 8.99 1.99 -16.37
CA GLU A 13 9.61 1.48 -15.14
C GLU A 13 10.13 2.60 -14.23
N ALA A 14 10.74 3.65 -14.81
CA ALA A 14 11.30 4.79 -14.08
C ALA A 14 10.28 5.55 -13.20
N ILE A 15 8.98 5.46 -13.52
CA ILE A 15 7.87 6.09 -12.77
C ILE A 15 6.89 5.05 -12.21
N SER A 16 7.25 3.77 -12.26
CA SER A 16 6.42 2.66 -11.80
C SER A 16 6.55 2.46 -10.29
N LEU A 17 5.75 1.53 -9.77
CA LEU A 17 5.86 1.06 -8.40
C LEU A 17 7.21 0.36 -8.20
N ARG A 18 7.90 0.71 -7.12
CA ARG A 18 9.11 0.04 -6.63
C ARG A 18 8.76 -0.69 -5.35
N CYS A 19 9.26 -1.91 -5.21
CA CYS A 19 9.09 -2.74 -4.01
C CYS A 19 10.45 -3.24 -3.53
N ILE A 20 10.68 -3.25 -2.23
CA ILE A 20 11.86 -3.92 -1.65
C ILE A 20 11.53 -5.40 -1.49
N ARG A 21 12.20 -6.27 -2.27
CA ARG A 21 11.96 -7.70 -2.24
C ARG A 21 12.22 -8.25 -0.84
N GLY A 22 11.27 -9.03 -0.32
CA GLY A 22 11.39 -9.68 1.00
C GLY A 22 11.13 -8.78 2.22
N SER A 23 10.95 -7.46 2.05
CA SER A 23 10.73 -6.50 3.16
C SER A 23 9.51 -6.81 4.03
N HIS A 24 8.50 -7.48 3.48
CA HIS A 24 7.32 -7.92 4.24
C HIS A 24 7.62 -8.90 5.38
N ARG A 25 8.83 -9.50 5.39
CA ARG A 25 9.32 -10.43 6.42
C ARG A 25 10.21 -9.77 7.47
N TRP A 26 10.51 -8.48 7.33
CA TRP A 26 11.27 -7.76 8.35
C TRP A 26 10.47 -7.71 9.66
N ASP A 27 11.16 -7.65 10.79
CA ASP A 27 10.48 -7.56 12.10
C ASP A 27 9.88 -6.16 12.34
N ASP A 28 10.37 -5.18 11.58
CA ASP A 28 9.98 -3.79 11.71
C ASP A 28 8.63 -3.48 11.07
N GLU A 29 7.89 -2.58 11.70
CA GLU A 29 6.70 -1.94 11.16
C GLU A 29 6.99 -0.45 10.96
N PHE A 30 6.84 0.06 9.74
CA PHE A 30 7.12 1.44 9.39
C PHE A 30 5.84 2.25 9.20
N SER A 31 5.85 3.51 9.62
CA SER A 31 4.69 4.39 9.41
C SER A 31 4.61 4.78 7.93
N PRO A 32 3.44 4.70 7.29
CA PRO A 32 3.22 5.37 6.03
C PRO A 32 3.39 6.88 6.17
N THR A 33 3.88 7.53 5.12
CA THR A 33 3.96 8.99 4.98
C THR A 33 2.89 9.48 4.00
N ARG A 34 2.38 10.69 4.23
CA ARG A 34 1.51 11.36 3.25
C ARG A 34 2.36 11.88 2.09
N PHE A 35 1.73 12.19 0.95
CA PHE A 35 2.42 12.77 -0.20
C PHE A 35 3.15 14.09 0.09
N ASN A 36 2.71 14.84 1.11
CA ASN A 36 3.37 16.05 1.58
C ASN A 36 4.47 15.81 2.62
N GLY A 37 4.87 14.56 2.85
CA GLY A 37 5.92 14.17 3.80
C GLY A 37 5.48 14.13 5.27
N SER A 38 4.28 14.59 5.62
CA SER A 38 3.79 14.51 7.00
C SER A 38 3.44 13.07 7.41
N LYS A 39 3.57 12.77 8.70
CA LYS A 39 3.25 11.46 9.27
C LYS A 39 1.74 11.18 9.16
N LEU A 40 1.38 9.93 8.85
CA LEU A 40 -0.02 9.50 8.85
C LEU A 40 -0.60 9.44 10.27
N TYR A 41 0.19 8.95 11.21
CA TYR A 41 -0.16 8.80 12.62
C TYR A 41 0.63 9.78 13.48
N SER A 42 0.00 10.28 14.55
CA SER A 42 0.65 11.14 15.55
C SER A 42 1.45 10.35 16.59
N HIS A 43 1.18 9.06 16.76
CA HIS A 43 1.84 8.20 17.73
C HIS A 43 3.16 7.60 17.21
N SER A 44 4.04 7.17 18.11
CA SER A 44 5.38 6.60 17.80
C SER A 44 5.43 5.07 17.72
N ARG A 45 4.29 4.39 17.60
CA ARG A 45 4.23 2.91 17.52
C ARG A 45 5.10 2.33 16.40
N PHE A 46 5.13 3.02 15.25
CA PHE A 46 5.84 2.56 14.07
C PHE A 46 7.21 3.22 13.96
N LYS A 47 8.19 2.48 13.44
CA LYS A 47 9.50 3.04 13.10
C LYS A 47 9.38 4.06 11.97
N GLU A 48 10.29 5.02 11.98
CA GLU A 48 10.49 5.90 10.83
C GLU A 48 11.15 5.10 9.71
N LEU A 49 10.69 5.35 8.48
CA LEU A 49 11.27 4.73 7.31
C LEU A 49 12.68 5.31 7.10
N PRO A 50 13.73 4.48 6.94
CA PRO A 50 15.04 4.98 6.54
C PRO A 50 14.96 5.66 5.17
N ASP A 51 15.95 6.50 4.84
CA ASP A 51 16.02 7.15 3.53
C ASP A 51 16.41 6.13 2.45
N ILE A 52 15.40 5.43 1.94
CA ILE A 52 15.57 4.40 0.91
C ILE A 52 16.14 5.00 -0.39
N ASP A 53 15.81 6.25 -0.71
CA ASP A 53 16.24 6.87 -1.96
C ASP A 53 17.72 7.28 -1.93
N ALA A 54 18.24 7.65 -0.76
CA ALA A 54 19.67 7.93 -0.55
C ALA A 54 20.54 6.67 -0.47
N HIS A 55 19.96 5.50 -0.17
CA HIS A 55 20.67 4.25 0.09
C HIS A 55 20.11 3.08 -0.73
N GLN A 56 19.79 3.31 -2.01
CA GLN A 56 19.12 2.31 -2.86
C GLN A 56 19.95 1.03 -3.04
N GLU A 57 21.28 1.14 -3.00
CA GLU A 57 22.24 0.05 -3.11
C GLU A 57 22.17 -0.96 -1.96
N ASP A 58 21.61 -0.57 -0.81
CA ASP A 58 21.46 -1.43 0.36
C ASP A 58 20.23 -2.36 0.26
N TYR A 59 19.40 -2.19 -0.78
CA TYR A 59 18.11 -2.85 -0.90
C TYR A 59 17.93 -3.55 -2.25
N ASP A 60 17.34 -4.76 -2.23
CA ASP A 60 16.88 -5.45 -3.45
C ASP A 60 15.57 -4.81 -3.94
N ILE A 61 15.69 -3.67 -4.62
CA ILE A 61 14.55 -2.92 -5.15
C ILE A 61 14.18 -3.46 -6.53
N VAL A 62 12.92 -3.88 -6.67
CA VAL A 62 12.36 -4.36 -7.94
C VAL A 62 11.29 -3.42 -8.48
N SER A 63 11.26 -3.27 -9.79
CA SER A 63 10.25 -2.50 -10.53
C SER A 63 10.09 -3.08 -11.93
N TRP A 64 9.00 -2.68 -12.62
CA TRP A 64 8.66 -3.16 -13.95
C TRP A 64 8.00 -2.04 -14.76
N ALA A 65 8.27 -1.99 -16.05
CA ALA A 65 7.37 -1.30 -16.99
C ALA A 65 6.05 -2.08 -17.08
N LEU A 66 4.93 -1.37 -17.17
CA LEU A 66 3.60 -1.97 -17.14
C LEU A 66 2.73 -1.42 -18.28
N GLU A 67 1.96 -2.29 -18.90
CA GLU A 67 0.92 -1.95 -19.87
C GLU A 67 -0.49 -2.11 -19.26
N PRO A 68 -1.52 -1.47 -19.84
CA PRO A 68 -2.90 -1.72 -19.42
C PRO A 68 -3.24 -3.22 -19.49
N GLY A 69 -3.69 -3.78 -18.37
CA GLY A 69 -3.94 -5.22 -18.20
C GLY A 69 -2.92 -5.92 -17.30
N ASP A 70 -1.74 -5.33 -17.09
CA ASP A 70 -0.79 -5.83 -16.10
C ASP A 70 -1.26 -5.56 -14.66
N ALA A 71 -0.73 -6.34 -13.74
CA ALA A 71 -0.99 -6.21 -12.32
C ALA A 71 0.25 -6.53 -11.48
N VAL A 72 0.55 -5.66 -10.51
CA VAL A 72 1.58 -5.92 -9.49
C VAL A 72 0.88 -6.20 -8.17
N ALA A 73 0.94 -7.45 -7.71
CA ALA A 73 0.41 -7.85 -6.41
C ALA A 73 1.53 -7.96 -5.37
N PHE A 74 1.32 -7.40 -4.19
CA PHE A 74 2.30 -7.43 -3.10
C PHE A 74 1.63 -7.54 -1.72
N HIS A 75 2.38 -8.09 -0.76
CA HIS A 75 1.93 -8.21 0.62
C HIS A 75 1.86 -6.83 1.28
N PHE A 76 0.87 -6.59 2.16
CA PHE A 76 0.66 -5.28 2.81
C PHE A 76 1.87 -4.74 3.57
N ARG A 77 2.70 -5.63 4.15
CA ARG A 77 3.95 -5.25 4.83
C ARG A 77 5.13 -4.96 3.88
N THR A 78 4.98 -5.16 2.58
CA THR A 78 6.05 -4.88 1.62
C THR A 78 6.28 -3.38 1.59
N LEU A 79 7.52 -2.95 1.84
CA LEU A 79 7.90 -1.56 1.61
C LEU A 79 7.86 -1.27 0.12
N HIS A 80 7.08 -0.26 -0.25
CA HIS A 80 6.85 0.12 -1.62
C HIS A 80 6.67 1.63 -1.74
N GLY A 81 6.98 2.15 -2.92
CA GLY A 81 6.84 3.56 -3.24
C GLY A 81 7.01 3.77 -4.74
N ALA A 82 6.76 4.98 -5.22
CA ALA A 82 7.02 5.32 -6.62
C ALA A 82 7.68 6.70 -6.68
N LYS A 83 8.52 6.90 -7.69
CA LYS A 83 9.09 8.23 -7.95
C LYS A 83 8.00 9.19 -8.41
N GLY A 84 8.24 10.49 -8.22
CA GLY A 84 7.39 11.53 -8.78
C GLY A 84 7.30 11.41 -10.30
N ASN A 85 6.12 11.63 -10.85
CA ASN A 85 5.93 11.64 -12.30
C ASN A 85 6.41 12.98 -12.88
N SER A 86 7.58 12.98 -13.51
CA SER A 86 8.18 14.15 -14.16
C SER A 86 7.69 14.37 -15.61
N THR A 87 6.81 13.50 -16.11
CA THR A 87 6.28 13.61 -17.47
C THR A 87 5.03 14.48 -17.51
N ALA A 88 4.70 15.00 -18.69
CA ALA A 88 3.46 15.76 -18.90
C ALA A 88 2.18 14.90 -18.91
N ARG A 89 2.30 13.56 -18.86
CA ARG A 89 1.15 12.64 -18.94
C ARG A 89 0.74 12.20 -17.55
N ALA A 90 -0.56 12.13 -17.30
CA ALA A 90 -1.08 11.59 -16.04
C ALA A 90 -0.81 10.08 -15.95
N ARG A 91 -0.45 9.60 -14.74
CA ARG A 91 -0.35 8.18 -14.43
C ARG A 91 -1.58 7.76 -13.63
N ARG A 92 -2.50 7.02 -14.27
CA ARG A 92 -3.73 6.55 -13.62
C ARG A 92 -3.59 5.08 -13.25
N VAL A 93 -3.92 4.73 -12.01
CA VAL A 93 -3.77 3.38 -11.47
C VAL A 93 -5.01 3.04 -10.66
N PHE A 94 -5.57 1.86 -10.90
CA PHE A 94 -6.55 1.26 -10.00
C PHE A 94 -5.81 0.48 -8.90
N SER A 95 -6.17 0.71 -7.65
CA SER A 95 -5.63 -0.04 -6.52
C SER A 95 -6.73 -0.71 -5.73
N ALA A 96 -6.60 -2.02 -5.55
CA ALA A 96 -7.46 -2.82 -4.70
C ALA A 96 -6.66 -3.43 -3.55
N ARG A 97 -7.35 -3.65 -2.41
CA ARG A 97 -6.81 -4.30 -1.22
C ARG A 97 -7.74 -5.45 -0.85
N TRP A 98 -7.14 -6.59 -0.56
CA TRP A 98 -7.84 -7.79 -0.11
C TRP A 98 -7.37 -8.19 1.27
N VAL A 99 -8.33 -8.63 2.07
CA VAL A 99 -8.10 -9.16 3.41
C VAL A 99 -8.47 -10.64 3.43
N GLY A 100 -7.90 -11.38 4.37
CA GLY A 100 -8.30 -12.77 4.60
C GLY A 100 -9.59 -12.85 5.38
N ASP A 101 -10.22 -14.02 5.36
CA ASP A 101 -11.45 -14.32 6.10
C ASP A 101 -11.28 -14.19 7.63
N ASP A 102 -10.03 -14.20 8.12
CA ASP A 102 -9.62 -14.05 9.51
C ASP A 102 -9.30 -12.60 9.91
N ALA A 103 -9.50 -11.63 9.01
CA ALA A 103 -9.20 -10.23 9.28
C ALA A 103 -10.15 -9.64 10.33
N THR A 104 -9.57 -8.82 11.20
CA THR A 104 -10.31 -8.05 12.21
C THR A 104 -10.11 -6.56 12.02
N PHE A 105 -11.09 -5.77 12.42
CA PHE A 105 -11.01 -4.32 12.43
C PHE A 105 -10.00 -3.85 13.47
N ALA A 106 -9.08 -2.98 13.07
CA ALA A 106 -8.06 -2.43 13.94
C ALA A 106 -8.13 -0.90 13.94
N GLU A 107 -8.47 -0.31 15.08
CA GLU A 107 -8.44 1.13 15.26
C GLU A 107 -7.00 1.59 15.55
N ARG A 108 -6.44 2.38 14.65
CA ARG A 108 -5.05 2.87 14.73
C ARG A 108 -4.95 4.39 14.93
N GLY A 109 -6.07 5.06 15.24
CA GLY A 109 -6.10 6.51 15.46
C GLY A 109 -5.79 7.38 14.24
N GLY A 110 -5.87 6.80 13.02
CA GLY A 110 -5.71 7.51 11.76
C GLY A 110 -6.90 7.26 10.83
N VAL A 111 -7.14 8.20 9.92
CA VAL A 111 -8.20 8.07 8.91
C VAL A 111 -7.75 7.08 7.83
N THR A 112 -8.57 6.07 7.54
CA THR A 112 -8.33 5.14 6.44
C THR A 112 -8.50 5.85 5.09
N SER A 113 -7.84 5.35 4.04
CA SER A 113 -8.05 5.82 2.67
C SER A 113 -8.47 4.63 1.79
N PRO A 114 -9.72 4.57 1.30
CA PRO A 114 -10.79 5.55 1.51
C PRO A 114 -11.29 5.57 2.98
N PRO A 115 -11.90 6.68 3.42
CA PRO A 115 -12.56 6.75 4.71
C PRO A 115 -13.87 5.94 4.69
N PHE A 116 -14.19 5.25 5.79
CA PHE A 116 -15.44 4.51 5.97
C PHE A 116 -16.27 5.11 7.12
N PRO A 117 -16.90 6.28 6.94
CA PRO A 117 -17.57 7.00 8.02
C PRO A 117 -18.80 6.28 8.59
N GLY A 118 -19.41 5.38 7.80
CA GLY A 118 -20.55 4.56 8.23
C GLY A 118 -20.16 3.31 9.02
N LEU A 119 -18.87 2.98 9.09
CA LEU A 119 -18.40 1.74 9.68
C LEU A 119 -18.49 1.79 11.22
N LYS A 120 -19.20 0.82 11.81
CA LYS A 120 -19.46 0.74 13.25
C LYS A 120 -18.71 -0.39 13.96
N LEU A 121 -17.73 -1.00 13.29
CA LEU A 121 -16.94 -2.08 13.86
C LEU A 121 -16.08 -1.56 15.01
N ARG A 122 -16.02 -2.34 16.09
CA ARG A 122 -15.14 -2.10 17.24
C ARG A 122 -13.80 -2.78 17.03
N ASN A 123 -12.75 -2.25 17.64
CA ASN A 123 -11.42 -2.84 17.56
C ASN A 123 -11.42 -4.31 17.99
N GLY A 124 -10.94 -5.20 17.11
CA GLY A 124 -10.90 -6.65 17.28
C GLY A 124 -12.10 -7.41 16.69
N GLU A 125 -13.16 -6.74 16.24
CA GLU A 125 -14.29 -7.42 15.58
C GLU A 125 -13.91 -7.93 14.19
N PRO A 126 -14.50 -9.03 13.70
CA PRO A 126 -14.31 -9.48 12.32
C PRO A 126 -14.58 -8.36 11.31
N LEU A 127 -13.76 -8.26 10.26
CA LEU A 127 -13.91 -7.25 9.23
C LEU A 127 -15.01 -7.63 8.22
N VAL A 128 -16.25 -7.68 8.69
CA VAL A 128 -17.45 -8.04 7.92
C VAL A 128 -18.46 -6.89 8.00
N ALA A 129 -18.71 -6.24 6.87
CA ALA A 129 -19.71 -5.18 6.70
C ALA A 129 -20.05 -5.03 5.21
N ASP A 130 -21.09 -4.27 4.87
CA ASP A 130 -21.48 -4.00 3.47
C ASP A 130 -20.35 -3.32 2.68
N GLU A 131 -19.50 -2.53 3.35
CA GLU A 131 -18.32 -1.90 2.77
C GLU A 131 -17.17 -2.88 2.46
N PHE A 132 -17.23 -4.12 2.99
CA PHE A 132 -16.23 -5.17 2.81
C PHE A 132 -16.88 -6.41 2.18
N PRO A 133 -17.27 -6.34 0.89
CA PRO A 133 -17.96 -7.43 0.22
C PRO A 133 -17.05 -8.65 0.07
N GLN A 134 -17.64 -9.84 0.16
CA GLN A 134 -16.95 -11.09 -0.15
C GLN A 134 -16.61 -11.15 -1.64
N VAL A 135 -15.32 -11.37 -1.94
CA VAL A 135 -14.82 -11.38 -3.32
C VAL A 135 -14.92 -12.77 -3.96
N TRP A 136 -14.79 -13.83 -3.16
CA TRP A 136 -14.83 -15.21 -3.63
C TRP A 136 -15.63 -16.08 -2.66
N PRO A 137 -16.65 -16.85 -3.14
CA PRO A 137 -17.38 -17.78 -2.30
C PRO A 137 -16.47 -18.94 -1.86
N ARG A 138 -16.81 -19.56 -0.73
CA ARG A 138 -16.16 -20.79 -0.28
C ARG A 138 -16.75 -22.00 -0.99
#